data_AF-A0A3M1ETK9-F1
#
_entry.id   AF-A0A3M1ETK9-F1
#
_cell.length_a   1.000
_cell.length_b   1.000
_cell.length_c   1.000
_cell.angle_alpha   90.00
_cell.angle_beta   90.00
_cell.angle_gamma   90.00
#
_symmetry.space_group_name_H-M   'P 1'
#
loop_
_entity.id
_entity.type
_entity.pdbx_description
1 polymer ?
#
loop_
_entity_poly.entity_id
_entity_poly.type
_entity_poly.pdbx_seq_one_letter_code
_entity_poly.pdbx_strand_id
1 'polypeptide(L)'
;LFNVERLMKPVDISKYTYIAIALVALVVMLYPRSRRIPFWVLVGVPSGFLVVAQVLMREPVFGASLPVTITEICSVVLTGLFARELNRYFAEFEEVVSKIVLNYAGTPPPLFAEEQGVMYQELKRARLYKRPLSVLVMKPHPNSLQQQLPQILQTYRDGLVNHIAIAGITRLLDRELFETDVIAHYRDSLVVMLPELDATHAEKVVSRIQQVVKEKMSLDLDIGVAGYPADANTFESLLNTARQRAEATPAATEEASSPAPAVQPT
;
A
#
# COMPACT_ATOMS: atom_id res chain seq x y z
N LEU A 1 9.86 -22.63 -29.76
CA LEU A 1 10.61 -22.73 -28.49
C LEU A 1 12.10 -22.74 -28.81
N PHE A 2 12.83 -21.77 -28.28
CA PHE A 2 14.27 -21.59 -28.46
C PHE A 2 15.02 -22.59 -27.56
N ASN A 3 15.48 -23.71 -28.12
CA ASN A 3 16.34 -24.67 -27.41
C ASN A 3 17.79 -24.19 -27.50
N VAL A 4 18.22 -23.43 -26.49
CA VAL A 4 19.63 -23.01 -26.32
C VAL A 4 20.57 -24.22 -26.17
N GLU A 5 20.00 -25.36 -25.77
CA GLU A 5 20.67 -26.65 -25.52
C GLU A 5 21.25 -27.31 -26.79
N ARG A 6 20.71 -26.99 -27.97
CA ARG A 6 21.15 -27.62 -29.23
C ARG A 6 22.52 -27.15 -29.73
N LEU A 7 23.09 -26.11 -29.11
CA LEU A 7 24.40 -25.53 -29.43
C LEU A 7 25.55 -26.20 -28.66
N MET A 8 25.28 -26.92 -27.57
CA MET A 8 26.31 -27.60 -26.75
C MET A 8 25.96 -29.07 -26.56
N LYS A 9 26.37 -29.91 -27.52
CA LYS A 9 26.35 -31.39 -27.41
C LYS A 9 27.37 -31.79 -26.32
N PRO A 10 26.96 -31.86 -25.05
CA PRO A 10 26.35 -33.09 -24.56
C PRO A 10 25.16 -32.91 -23.58
N VAL A 11 24.56 -31.73 -23.46
CA VAL A 11 23.45 -31.50 -22.50
C VAL A 11 22.11 -31.68 -23.22
N ASP A 12 21.67 -32.92 -23.39
CA ASP A 12 20.28 -33.22 -23.77
C ASP A 12 19.45 -33.35 -22.48
N ILE A 13 18.67 -32.31 -22.15
CA ILE A 13 17.77 -32.33 -21.01
C ILE A 13 16.57 -33.22 -21.35
N SER A 14 16.23 -34.15 -20.47
CA SER A 14 15.16 -35.10 -20.73
C SER A 14 13.79 -34.42 -20.81
N LYS A 15 12.92 -34.89 -21.70
CA LYS A 15 11.54 -34.38 -21.86
C LYS A 15 10.76 -34.41 -20.53
N TYR A 16 11.07 -35.39 -19.68
CA TYR A 16 10.44 -35.56 -18.37
C TYR A 16 10.83 -34.45 -17.38
N THR A 17 12.02 -33.87 -17.52
CA THR A 17 12.50 -32.76 -16.69
C THR A 17 11.65 -31.52 -16.93
N TYR A 18 11.29 -31.21 -18.18
CA TYR A 18 10.37 -30.12 -18.46
C TYR A 18 8.97 -30.34 -17.88
N ILE A 19 8.46 -31.58 -17.93
CA ILE A 19 7.16 -31.93 -17.33
C ILE A 19 7.23 -31.77 -15.81
N ALA A 20 8.30 -32.21 -15.17
CA ALA A 20 8.50 -32.06 -13.74
C ALA A 20 8.61 -30.58 -13.32
N ILE A 21 9.39 -29.78 -14.05
CA ILE A 21 9.51 -28.32 -13.83
C ILE A 21 8.14 -27.65 -13.96
N ALA A 22 7.39 -27.95 -15.02
CA ALA A 22 6.07 -27.37 -15.26
C ALA A 22 5.07 -27.77 -14.16
N LEU A 23 5.09 -29.03 -13.72
CA LEU A 23 4.21 -29.52 -12.66
C LEU A 23 4.56 -28.90 -11.30
N VAL A 24 5.85 -28.76 -10.98
CA VAL A 24 6.30 -28.07 -9.76
C VAL A 24 5.88 -26.61 -9.78
N ALA A 25 6.12 -25.90 -10.90
CA ALA A 25 5.71 -24.52 -11.05
C ALA A 25 4.18 -24.37 -10.90
N LEU A 26 3.40 -25.24 -11.54
CA LEU A 26 1.95 -25.27 -11.46
C LEU A 26 1.48 -25.47 -10.01
N VAL A 27 2.01 -26.48 -9.31
CA VAL A 27 1.62 -26.80 -7.92
C VAL A 27 1.98 -25.65 -6.97
N VAL A 28 3.17 -25.04 -7.12
CA VAL A 28 3.57 -23.90 -6.28
C VAL A 28 2.70 -22.66 -6.56
N MET A 29 2.31 -22.44 -7.81
CA MET A 29 1.54 -21.26 -8.21
C MET A 29 0.04 -21.39 -7.89
N LEU A 30 -0.58 -22.56 -8.10
CA LEU A 30 -1.99 -22.81 -7.83
C LEU A 30 -2.32 -22.93 -6.34
N TYR A 31 -1.35 -23.29 -5.51
CA TYR A 31 -1.50 -23.34 -4.07
C TYR A 31 -0.75 -22.17 -3.40
N PRO A 32 -1.34 -20.96 -3.31
CA PRO A 32 -0.74 -19.84 -2.57
C PRO A 32 -0.52 -20.16 -1.08
N ARG A 33 -1.15 -21.24 -0.59
CA ARG A 33 -0.93 -21.83 0.74
C ARG A 33 0.27 -22.81 0.81
N SER A 34 1.16 -22.80 -0.19
CA SER A 34 2.38 -23.63 -0.27
C SER A 34 3.42 -23.35 0.84
N ARG A 35 3.23 -22.29 1.64
CA ARG A 35 4.03 -22.03 2.86
C ARG A 35 3.97 -23.16 3.90
N ARG A 36 2.93 -24.02 3.89
CA ARG A 36 2.82 -25.15 4.83
C ARG A 36 3.52 -26.43 4.35
N ILE A 37 3.92 -26.50 3.09
CA ILE A 37 4.58 -27.68 2.56
C ILE A 37 6.08 -27.56 2.91
N PRO A 38 6.67 -28.50 3.65
CA PRO A 38 8.09 -28.44 3.96
C PRO A 38 8.91 -28.49 2.66
N PHE A 39 10.00 -27.71 2.59
CA PHE A 39 10.85 -27.60 1.39
C PHE A 39 11.28 -28.96 0.83
N TRP A 40 11.61 -29.89 1.74
CA TRP A 40 12.00 -31.25 1.39
C TRP A 40 10.93 -32.04 0.64
N VAL A 41 9.64 -31.80 0.91
CA VAL A 41 8.55 -32.46 0.16
C VAL A 41 8.39 -31.82 -1.22
N LEU A 42 8.50 -30.50 -1.30
CA LEU A 42 8.37 -29.77 -2.56
C LEU A 42 9.47 -30.14 -3.57
N VAL A 43 10.68 -30.36 -3.09
CA VAL A 43 11.82 -30.74 -3.93
C VAL A 43 11.94 -32.26 -4.04
N GLY A 44 11.77 -32.99 -2.93
CA GLY A 44 12.03 -34.43 -2.86
C GLY A 44 11.05 -35.26 -3.68
N VAL A 45 9.76 -34.88 -3.74
CA VAL A 45 8.77 -35.60 -4.55
C VAL A 45 9.07 -35.51 -6.06
N PRO A 46 9.27 -34.32 -6.67
CA PRO A 46 9.60 -34.22 -8.08
C PRO A 46 10.99 -34.74 -8.42
N SER A 47 12.00 -34.54 -7.56
CA SER A 47 13.33 -35.13 -7.77
C SER A 47 13.29 -36.66 -7.69
N GLY A 48 12.55 -37.22 -6.74
CA GLY A 48 12.34 -38.66 -6.64
C GLY A 48 11.58 -39.24 -7.83
N PHE A 49 10.55 -38.52 -8.32
CA PHE A 49 9.84 -38.88 -9.54
C PHE A 49 10.77 -38.93 -10.76
N LEU A 50 11.67 -37.96 -10.93
CA LEU A 50 12.64 -37.97 -12.04
C LEU A 50 13.57 -39.18 -11.98
N VAL A 51 14.10 -39.50 -10.80
CA VAL A 51 14.97 -40.66 -10.62
C VAL A 51 14.21 -41.96 -10.92
N VAL A 52 12.98 -42.11 -10.43
CA VAL A 52 12.14 -43.28 -10.70
C VAL A 52 11.80 -43.40 -12.19
N ALA A 53 11.48 -42.28 -12.85
CA ALA A 53 11.19 -42.26 -14.28
C ALA A 53 12.42 -42.66 -15.13
N GLN A 54 13.62 -42.21 -14.77
CA GLN A 54 14.86 -42.58 -15.44
C GLN A 54 15.20 -44.06 -15.25
N VAL A 55 15.03 -44.60 -14.03
CA VAL A 55 15.22 -46.03 -13.73
C VAL A 55 14.23 -46.89 -14.49
N LEU A 56 12.95 -46.49 -14.55
CA LEU A 56 11.90 -47.23 -15.24
C LEU A 56 12.12 -47.29 -16.76
N MET A 57 12.67 -46.23 -17.35
CA MET A 57 12.98 -46.13 -18.78
C MET A 57 14.35 -46.72 -19.17
N ARG A 58 15.08 -47.31 -18.22
CA ARG A 58 16.42 -47.89 -18.40
C ARG A 58 17.46 -46.90 -18.93
N GLU A 59 17.29 -45.61 -18.66
CA GLU A 59 18.34 -44.64 -18.93
C GLU A 59 19.46 -44.79 -17.88
N PRO A 60 20.74 -44.70 -18.28
CA PRO A 60 21.83 -44.76 -17.32
C PRO A 60 21.74 -43.55 -16.39
N VAL A 61 21.49 -43.79 -15.11
CA VAL A 61 21.44 -42.74 -14.06
C VAL A 61 22.84 -42.46 -13.50
N PHE A 62 23.77 -43.42 -13.68
CA PHE A 62 25.14 -43.35 -13.21
C PHE A 62 26.12 -43.52 -14.38
N GLY A 63 27.25 -42.79 -14.34
CA GLY A 63 28.29 -42.82 -15.37
C GLY A 63 28.35 -41.53 -16.19
N ALA A 64 28.39 -41.63 -17.52
CA ALA A 64 28.56 -40.48 -18.42
C ALA A 64 27.41 -39.44 -18.39
N SER A 65 26.26 -39.82 -17.83
CA SER A 65 25.04 -39.00 -17.70
C SER A 65 24.90 -38.31 -16.33
N LEU A 66 25.79 -38.58 -15.37
CA LEU A 66 25.77 -37.94 -14.04
C LEU A 66 25.68 -36.40 -14.09
N PRO A 67 26.46 -35.70 -14.95
CA PRO A 67 26.35 -34.25 -15.07
C PRO A 67 24.95 -33.81 -15.49
N VAL A 68 24.29 -34.58 -16.36
CA VAL A 68 22.93 -34.27 -16.84
C VAL A 68 21.93 -34.44 -15.70
N THR A 69 21.94 -35.57 -14.99
CA THR A 69 21.05 -35.79 -13.84
C THR A 69 21.22 -34.74 -12.74
N ILE A 70 22.47 -34.31 -12.47
CA ILE A 70 22.75 -33.23 -11.52
C ILE A 70 22.14 -31.91 -12.02
N THR A 71 22.31 -31.58 -13.29
CA THR A 71 21.73 -30.35 -13.87
C THR A 71 20.20 -30.37 -13.80
N GLU A 72 19.56 -31.51 -14.06
CA GLU A 72 18.10 -31.65 -13.99
C GLU A 72 17.57 -31.46 -12.57
N ILE A 73 18.23 -32.07 -11.57
CA ILE A 73 17.87 -31.89 -10.16
C ILE A 73 18.08 -30.43 -9.75
N CYS A 74 19.21 -29.82 -10.12
CA CYS A 74 19.48 -28.40 -9.85
C CYS A 74 18.42 -27.49 -10.47
N SER A 75 17.99 -27.75 -11.71
CA SER A 75 16.94 -26.98 -12.37
C SER A 75 15.62 -27.06 -11.61
N VAL A 76 15.19 -28.26 -11.18
CA VAL A 76 13.95 -28.42 -10.39
C VAL A 76 14.03 -27.70 -9.04
N VAL A 77 15.16 -27.80 -8.35
CA VAL A 77 15.39 -27.08 -7.08
C VAL A 77 15.29 -25.58 -7.29
N LEU A 78 15.98 -25.06 -8.30
CA LEU A 78 16.04 -23.63 -8.60
C LEU A 78 14.66 -23.08 -9.00
N THR A 79 13.91 -23.81 -9.83
CA THR A 79 12.52 -23.47 -10.16
C THR A 79 11.65 -23.43 -8.90
N GLY A 80 11.76 -24.43 -8.02
CA GLY A 80 11.00 -24.46 -6.77
C GLY A 80 11.29 -23.27 -5.86
N LEU A 81 12.56 -22.86 -5.75
CA LEU A 81 12.96 -21.68 -4.99
C LEU A 81 12.41 -20.38 -5.60
N PHE A 82 12.59 -20.17 -6.90
CA PHE A 82 12.06 -18.98 -7.58
C PHE A 82 10.55 -18.90 -7.53
N ALA A 83 9.85 -20.02 -7.72
CA ALA A 83 8.39 -20.05 -7.64
C ALA A 83 7.89 -19.69 -6.24
N ARG A 84 8.59 -20.11 -5.18
CA ARG A 84 8.27 -19.71 -3.80
C ARG A 84 8.50 -18.23 -3.56
N GLU A 85 9.61 -17.71 -4.06
CA GLU A 85 9.99 -16.31 -3.91
C GLU A 85 8.99 -15.39 -4.63
N LEU A 86 8.65 -15.74 -5.87
CA LEU A 86 7.61 -15.05 -6.64
C LEU A 86 6.26 -15.08 -5.92
N ASN A 87 5.84 -16.23 -5.40
CA ASN A 87 4.56 -16.35 -4.69
C ASN A 87 4.55 -15.52 -3.39
N ARG A 88 5.72 -15.36 -2.73
CA ARG A 88 5.86 -14.44 -1.59
C ARG A 88 5.64 -12.99 -2.01
N TYR A 89 6.26 -12.54 -3.10
CA TYR A 89 6.07 -11.18 -3.60
C TYR A 89 4.63 -10.93 -4.07
N PHE A 90 3.98 -11.91 -4.71
CA PHE A 90 2.58 -11.79 -5.09
C PHE A 90 1.65 -11.69 -3.88
N ALA A 91 1.87 -12.49 -2.82
CA ALA A 91 1.06 -12.42 -1.61
C ALA A 91 1.21 -11.08 -0.87
N GLU A 92 2.42 -10.53 -0.82
CA GLU A 92 2.69 -9.22 -0.22
C GLU A 92 2.07 -8.09 -1.05
N PHE A 93 2.15 -8.19 -2.37
CA PHE A 93 1.47 -7.28 -3.29
C PHE A 93 -0.05 -7.34 -3.15
N GLU A 94 -0.63 -8.55 -3.06
CA GLU A 94 -2.06 -8.74 -2.85
C GLU A 94 -2.52 -8.13 -1.51
N GLU A 95 -1.72 -8.26 -0.45
CA GLU A 95 -2.02 -7.64 0.84
C GLU A 95 -1.99 -6.10 0.76
N VAL A 96 -1.00 -5.53 0.06
CA VAL A 96 -0.88 -4.08 -0.13
C VAL A 96 -2.02 -3.55 -1.00
N VAL A 97 -2.32 -4.22 -2.12
CA VAL A 97 -3.44 -3.85 -3.00
C VAL A 97 -4.78 -4.00 -2.28
N SER A 98 -4.98 -5.08 -1.52
CA SER A 98 -6.18 -5.29 -0.71
C SER A 98 -6.34 -4.19 0.33
N LYS A 99 -5.27 -3.81 1.04
CA LYS A 99 -5.28 -2.67 1.96
C LYS A 99 -5.62 -1.36 1.25
N ILE A 100 -5.07 -1.11 0.06
CA ILE A 100 -5.34 0.10 -0.72
C ILE A 100 -6.79 0.11 -1.23
N VAL A 101 -7.29 -1.01 -1.76
CA VAL A 101 -8.65 -1.11 -2.34
C VAL A 101 -9.71 -1.12 -1.25
N LEU A 102 -9.51 -1.81 -0.12
CA LEU A 102 -10.44 -1.75 1.02
C LEU A 102 -10.46 -0.37 1.67
N ASN A 103 -9.31 0.32 1.74
CA ASN A 103 -9.28 1.69 2.26
C ASN A 103 -9.91 2.70 1.28
N TYR A 104 -10.01 2.35 -0.02
CA TYR A 104 -10.66 3.17 -1.04
C TYR A 104 -12.18 2.93 -1.12
N ALA A 105 -12.65 1.70 -0.86
CA ALA A 105 -14.07 1.35 -0.99
C ALA A 105 -14.86 1.38 0.32
N GLY A 106 -14.19 1.45 1.48
CA GLY A 106 -14.83 1.19 2.77
C GLY A 106 -15.39 -0.24 2.86
N THR A 107 -16.00 -0.59 3.99
CA THR A 107 -16.90 -1.74 4.01
C THR A 107 -18.08 -1.44 3.09
N PRO A 108 -18.35 -2.25 2.06
CA PRO A 108 -19.48 -2.01 1.18
C PRO A 108 -20.75 -1.96 2.04
N PRO A 109 -21.66 -1.01 1.79
CA PRO A 109 -22.90 -0.96 2.54
C PRO A 109 -23.64 -2.31 2.40
N PRO A 110 -24.29 -2.78 3.46
CA PRO A 110 -25.05 -4.03 3.43
C PRO A 110 -26.08 -4.02 2.30
N LEU A 111 -26.41 -5.20 1.80
CA LEU A 111 -27.34 -5.33 0.67
C LEU A 111 -28.71 -4.77 1.08
N PHE A 112 -29.41 -4.15 0.13
CA PHE A 112 -30.74 -3.57 0.39
C PHE A 112 -31.72 -4.58 1.01
N ALA A 113 -31.62 -5.86 0.64
CA ALA A 113 -32.46 -6.92 1.19
C ALA A 113 -32.23 -7.17 2.69
N GLU A 114 -31.00 -6.96 3.18
CA GLU A 114 -30.63 -7.19 4.58
C GLU A 114 -31.12 -6.05 5.49
N GLU A 115 -31.10 -4.80 5.00
CA GLU A 115 -31.47 -3.61 5.79
C GLU A 115 -32.91 -3.12 5.59
N GLN A 116 -33.68 -3.77 4.71
CA GLN A 116 -35.09 -3.42 4.47
C GLN A 116 -35.90 -3.37 5.77
N GLY A 117 -35.66 -4.33 6.68
CA GLY A 117 -36.36 -4.39 7.96
C GLY A 117 -36.17 -3.13 8.81
N VAL A 118 -34.95 -2.60 8.85
CA VAL A 118 -34.60 -1.38 9.59
C VAL A 118 -35.25 -0.16 8.94
N MET A 119 -35.22 -0.07 7.61
CA MET A 119 -35.88 1.02 6.88
C MET A 119 -37.40 1.04 7.12
N TYR A 120 -38.05 -0.12 7.17
CA TYR A 120 -39.48 -0.23 7.51
C TYR A 120 -39.79 0.16 8.95
N GLN A 121 -38.90 -0.16 9.90
CA GLN A 121 -39.05 0.26 11.29
C GLN A 121 -38.97 1.78 11.43
N GLU A 122 -38.03 2.44 10.76
CA GLU A 122 -37.92 3.90 10.78
C GLU A 122 -39.10 4.58 10.08
N LEU A 123 -39.64 4.00 8.99
CA LEU A 123 -40.88 4.49 8.39
C LEU A 123 -42.07 4.40 9.36
N LYS A 124 -42.20 3.27 10.07
CA LYS A 124 -43.26 3.08 11.08
C LYS A 124 -43.13 4.08 12.22
N ARG A 125 -41.90 4.33 12.68
CA ARG A 125 -41.56 5.29 13.74
C ARG A 125 -41.84 6.74 13.30
N ALA A 126 -41.45 7.11 12.08
CA ALA A 126 -41.74 8.41 11.50
C ALA A 126 -43.25 8.69 11.41
N ARG A 127 -44.05 7.69 11.00
CA ARG A 127 -45.53 7.79 11.00
C ARG A 127 -46.10 7.95 12.40
N LEU A 128 -45.62 7.18 13.37
CA LEU A 128 -46.12 7.21 14.75
C LEU A 128 -45.86 8.57 15.42
N TYR A 129 -44.65 9.13 15.24
CA TYR A 129 -44.24 10.38 15.86
C TYR A 129 -44.44 11.63 14.98
N LYS A 130 -45.09 11.48 13.81
CA LYS A 130 -45.31 12.56 12.83
C LYS A 130 -44.02 13.33 12.47
N ARG A 131 -42.90 12.59 12.30
CA ARG A 131 -41.61 13.17 11.89
C ARG A 131 -41.43 13.08 10.37
N PRO A 132 -40.86 14.09 9.71
CA PRO A 132 -40.55 14.01 8.29
C PRO A 132 -39.44 12.98 8.04
N LEU A 133 -39.55 12.22 6.94
CA LEU A 133 -38.58 11.21 6.50
C LEU A 133 -38.37 11.37 4.98
N SER A 134 -37.11 11.33 4.53
CA SER A 134 -36.73 11.44 3.12
C SER A 134 -35.81 10.28 2.73
N VAL A 135 -35.91 9.81 1.48
CA VAL A 135 -35.06 8.73 0.92
C VAL A 135 -34.36 9.25 -0.33
N LEU A 136 -33.05 9.03 -0.43
CA LEU A 136 -32.23 9.44 -1.57
C LEU A 136 -31.72 8.19 -2.33
N VAL A 137 -31.82 8.20 -3.66
CA VAL A 137 -31.27 7.16 -4.53
C VAL A 137 -30.26 7.82 -5.46
N MET A 138 -28.99 7.43 -5.33
CA MET A 138 -27.89 7.97 -6.13
C MET A 138 -27.46 6.91 -7.14
N LYS A 139 -27.35 7.30 -8.42
CA LYS A 139 -26.77 6.50 -9.49
C LYS A 139 -25.71 7.32 -10.22
N PRO A 140 -24.51 6.78 -10.48
CA PRO A 140 -23.51 7.50 -11.25
C PRO A 140 -23.99 7.69 -12.70
N HIS A 141 -23.66 8.84 -13.30
CA HIS A 141 -24.04 9.14 -14.68
C HIS A 141 -23.04 8.50 -15.65
N PRO A 142 -23.49 7.74 -16.68
CA PRO A 142 -22.60 6.92 -17.52
C PRO A 142 -21.55 7.72 -18.31
N ASN A 143 -21.85 8.98 -18.68
CA ASN A 143 -20.90 9.84 -19.41
C ASN A 143 -19.77 10.38 -18.52
N SER A 144 -19.98 10.43 -17.20
CA SER A 144 -18.95 10.87 -16.24
C SER A 144 -17.84 9.82 -16.04
N LEU A 145 -18.12 8.54 -16.32
CA LEU A 145 -17.15 7.45 -16.21
C LEU A 145 -16.21 7.36 -17.42
N GLN A 146 -16.68 7.72 -18.62
CA GLN A 146 -15.90 7.61 -19.86
C GLN A 146 -15.00 8.82 -20.12
N GLN A 147 -15.40 10.03 -19.70
CA GLN A 147 -14.57 11.24 -19.83
C GLN A 147 -13.46 11.36 -18.77
N GLN A 148 -13.50 10.57 -17.69
CA GLN A 148 -12.51 10.61 -16.59
C GLN A 148 -11.45 9.50 -16.64
N LEU A 149 -11.62 8.49 -17.49
CA LEU A 149 -10.69 7.34 -17.60
C LEU A 149 -9.22 7.74 -17.90
N PRO A 150 -8.94 8.76 -18.74
CA PRO A 150 -7.57 9.22 -18.98
C PRO A 150 -6.97 10.05 -17.84
N GLN A 151 -7.79 10.76 -17.06
CA GLN A 151 -7.35 11.54 -15.88
C GLN A 151 -7.09 10.65 -14.66
N ILE A 152 -7.89 9.59 -14.50
CA ILE A 152 -7.69 8.57 -13.46
C ILE A 152 -6.28 7.96 -13.57
N LEU A 153 -5.74 7.74 -14.77
CA LEU A 153 -4.39 7.15 -14.95
C LEU A 153 -3.22 8.09 -14.59
N GLN A 154 -3.40 9.42 -14.63
CA GLN A 154 -2.35 10.38 -14.22
C GLN A 154 -2.45 10.73 -12.71
N THR A 155 -3.66 10.84 -12.15
CA THR A 155 -3.88 11.06 -10.71
C THR A 155 -3.40 9.88 -9.85
N TYR A 156 -3.26 8.68 -10.42
CA TYR A 156 -2.75 7.50 -9.71
C TYR A 156 -1.28 7.60 -9.29
N ARG A 157 -0.47 8.50 -9.87
CA ARG A 157 0.92 8.72 -9.43
C ARG A 157 1.02 9.68 -8.25
N ASP A 158 0.29 10.79 -8.29
CA ASP A 158 0.41 11.84 -7.27
C ASP A 158 -0.44 11.55 -6.02
N GLY A 159 -1.62 10.92 -6.20
CA GLY A 159 -2.49 10.53 -5.10
C GLY A 159 -1.91 9.41 -4.22
N LEU A 160 -1.16 8.47 -4.81
CA LEU A 160 -0.51 7.40 -4.06
C LEU A 160 0.66 7.95 -3.23
N VAL A 161 1.47 8.85 -3.81
CA VAL A 161 2.59 9.49 -3.11
C VAL A 161 2.07 10.34 -1.95
N ASN A 162 1.05 11.18 -2.18
CA ASN A 162 0.45 11.97 -1.11
C ASN A 162 -0.16 11.07 -0.02
N HIS A 163 -0.85 9.99 -0.40
CA HIS A 163 -1.45 9.08 0.59
C HIS A 163 -0.40 8.31 1.41
N ILE A 164 0.71 7.88 0.81
CA ILE A 164 1.83 7.25 1.53
C ILE A 164 2.49 8.26 2.47
N ALA A 165 2.69 9.51 2.03
CA ALA A 165 3.21 10.58 2.87
C ALA A 165 2.29 10.86 4.07
N ILE A 166 0.99 11.07 3.85
CA ILE A 166 -0.02 11.29 4.89
C ILE A 166 -0.05 10.12 5.89
N ALA A 167 -0.06 8.87 5.41
CA ALA A 167 -0.09 7.70 6.28
C ALA A 167 1.21 7.56 7.10
N GLY A 168 2.36 7.90 6.51
CA GLY A 168 3.64 7.98 7.20
C GLY A 168 3.63 9.03 8.30
N ILE A 169 3.23 10.25 7.96
CA ILE A 169 3.14 11.40 8.88
C ILE A 169 2.20 11.07 10.04
N THR A 170 1.01 10.51 9.77
CA THR A 170 0.04 10.14 10.81
C THR A 170 0.65 9.20 11.86
N ARG A 171 1.35 8.14 11.43
CA ARG A 171 2.02 7.19 12.35
C ARG A 171 3.14 7.82 13.17
N LEU A 172 3.78 8.86 12.63
CA LEU A 172 4.83 9.60 13.32
C LEU A 172 4.21 10.55 14.35
N LEU A 173 3.09 11.20 14.01
CA LEU A 173 2.34 12.06 14.92
C LEU A 173 1.74 11.29 16.11
N ASP A 174 1.25 10.06 15.91
CA ASP A 174 0.76 9.18 16.99
C ASP A 174 1.79 8.95 18.12
N ARG A 175 3.08 9.19 17.86
CA ARG A 175 4.17 9.04 18.85
C ARG A 175 4.62 10.35 19.48
N GLU A 176 4.30 11.48 18.84
CA GLU A 176 4.79 12.81 19.24
C GLU A 176 3.69 13.65 19.92
N LEU A 177 2.42 13.32 19.66
CA LEU A 177 1.24 13.99 20.20
C LEU A 177 0.70 13.27 21.44
N PHE A 178 -0.09 13.98 22.26
CA PHE A 178 -0.75 13.42 23.44
C PHE A 178 -2.01 12.63 23.06
N GLU A 179 -2.46 11.72 23.94
CA GLU A 179 -3.69 10.93 23.72
C GLU A 179 -4.96 11.78 23.57
N THR A 180 -4.94 13.01 24.09
CA THR A 180 -6.05 13.97 23.98
C THR A 180 -6.08 14.71 22.66
N ASP A 181 -4.97 14.69 21.90
CA ASP A 181 -4.88 15.38 20.62
C ASP A 181 -5.65 14.59 19.55
N VAL A 182 -6.40 15.30 18.70
CA VAL A 182 -7.25 14.68 17.69
C VAL A 182 -6.63 14.88 16.32
N ILE A 183 -6.33 13.77 15.64
CA ILE A 183 -5.84 13.76 14.26
C ILE A 183 -6.96 13.29 13.35
N ALA A 184 -7.24 14.05 12.30
CA ALA A 184 -8.24 13.69 11.29
C ALA A 184 -7.71 13.95 9.88
N HIS A 185 -8.05 13.06 8.96
CA HIS A 185 -7.80 13.28 7.53
C HIS A 185 -8.93 14.12 6.94
N TYR A 186 -8.58 15.21 6.24
CA TYR A 186 -9.54 16.09 5.59
C TYR A 186 -9.10 16.38 4.15
N ARG A 187 -9.77 15.74 3.19
CA ARG A 187 -9.46 15.80 1.75
C ARG A 187 -8.05 15.32 1.43
N ASP A 188 -7.12 16.23 1.24
CA ASP A 188 -5.72 16.03 0.83
C ASP A 188 -4.73 16.52 1.91
N SER A 189 -5.22 16.84 3.10
CA SER A 189 -4.41 17.30 4.23
C SER A 189 -4.78 16.60 5.56
N LEU A 190 -3.89 16.74 6.54
CA LEU A 190 -4.11 16.33 7.92
C LEU A 190 -4.54 17.55 8.74
N VAL A 191 -5.58 17.35 9.55
CA VAL A 191 -6.04 18.32 10.55
C VAL A 191 -5.68 17.76 11.91
N VAL A 192 -4.90 18.52 12.68
CA VAL A 192 -4.57 18.20 14.07
C VAL A 192 -5.23 19.24 14.96
N MET A 193 -6.05 18.79 15.89
CA MET A 193 -6.61 19.62 16.95
C MET A 193 -5.83 19.33 18.22
N LEU A 194 -5.31 20.40 18.84
CA LEU A 194 -4.57 20.37 20.10
C LEU A 194 -5.45 21.01 21.18
N PRO A 195 -6.25 20.23 21.94
CA PRO A 195 -7.06 20.80 23.01
C PRO A 195 -6.16 21.47 24.06
N GLU A 196 -6.69 22.50 24.71
CA GLU A 196 -6.02 23.19 25.84
C GLU A 196 -4.71 23.90 25.48
N LEU A 197 -4.40 24.06 24.18
CA LEU A 197 -3.20 24.74 23.70
C LEU A 197 -3.55 26.03 22.95
N ASP A 198 -2.91 27.14 23.32
CA ASP A 198 -3.02 28.39 22.56
C ASP A 198 -2.14 28.39 21.30
N ALA A 199 -2.38 29.35 20.40
CA ALA A 199 -1.66 29.44 19.13
C ALA A 199 -0.13 29.55 19.31
N THR A 200 0.34 30.34 20.28
CA THR A 200 1.77 30.53 20.59
C THR A 200 2.46 29.24 21.04
N HIS A 201 1.78 28.43 21.85
CA HIS A 201 2.30 27.14 22.29
C HIS A 201 2.19 26.07 21.19
N ALA A 202 1.14 26.14 20.35
CA ALA A 202 0.99 25.29 19.18
C ALA A 202 2.14 25.47 18.18
N GLU A 203 2.64 26.70 17.98
CA GLU A 203 3.81 26.95 17.09
C GLU A 203 5.06 26.14 17.50
N LYS A 204 5.28 25.94 18.81
CA LYS A 204 6.41 25.10 19.27
C LYS A 204 6.22 23.64 18.89
N VAL A 205 4.97 23.15 18.93
CA VAL A 205 4.62 21.80 18.51
C VAL A 205 4.81 21.67 17.00
N VAL A 206 4.42 22.68 16.22
CA VAL A 206 4.64 22.75 14.77
C VAL A 206 6.12 22.62 14.42
N SER A 207 6.99 23.43 15.04
CA SER A 207 8.43 23.38 14.78
C SER A 207 9.02 22.00 15.07
N ARG A 208 8.60 21.36 16.19
CA ARG A 208 9.03 20.00 16.53
C ARG A 208 8.57 18.98 15.49
N ILE A 209 7.32 19.05 15.05
CA ILE A 209 6.77 18.13 14.03
C ILE A 209 7.52 18.28 12.71
N GLN A 210 7.73 19.52 12.24
CA GLN A 210 8.47 19.78 11.00
C GLN A 210 9.88 19.20 11.06
N GLN A 211 10.59 19.41 12.18
CA GLN A 211 11.93 18.86 12.38
C GLN A 211 11.93 17.33 12.32
N VAL A 212 11.06 16.67 13.09
CA VAL A 212 11.02 15.20 13.15
C VAL A 212 10.62 14.58 11.80
N VAL A 213 9.71 15.20 11.07
CA VAL A 213 9.30 14.74 9.73
C VAL A 213 10.42 14.96 8.72
N LYS A 214 11.13 16.10 8.77
CA LYS A 214 12.30 16.34 7.90
C LYS A 214 13.41 15.33 8.16
N GLU A 215 13.72 15.04 9.42
CA GLU A 215 14.76 14.08 9.80
C GLU A 215 14.41 12.63 9.43
N LYS A 216 13.17 12.19 9.70
CA LYS A 216 12.77 10.78 9.52
C LYS A 216 12.25 10.45 8.13
N MET A 217 11.69 11.42 7.41
CA MET A 217 11.03 11.21 6.12
C MET A 217 11.60 12.07 4.99
N SER A 218 12.49 13.03 5.29
CA SER A 218 13.04 13.97 4.29
C SER A 218 11.98 14.77 3.54
N LEU A 219 10.83 15.03 4.19
CA LEU A 219 9.73 15.82 3.67
C LEU A 219 9.67 17.19 4.34
N ASP A 220 9.28 18.20 3.56
CA ASP A 220 8.92 19.52 4.08
C ASP A 220 7.40 19.59 4.29
N LEU A 221 6.98 20.28 5.35
CA LEU A 221 5.58 20.38 5.76
C LEU A 221 5.17 21.83 5.91
N ASP A 222 4.13 22.21 5.18
CA ASP A 222 3.45 23.50 5.33
C ASP A 222 2.33 23.34 6.37
N ILE A 223 2.51 23.96 7.54
CA ILE A 223 1.57 23.86 8.66
C ILE A 223 1.08 25.26 9.00
N GLY A 224 -0.24 25.44 9.01
CA GLY A 224 -0.88 26.67 9.47
C GLY A 224 -1.60 26.43 10.78
N VAL A 225 -1.44 27.36 11.72
CA VAL A 225 -2.05 27.31 13.05
C VAL A 225 -3.17 28.34 13.13
N ALA A 226 -4.29 27.98 13.76
CA ALA A 226 -5.34 28.93 14.14
C ALA A 226 -5.84 28.61 15.56
N GLY A 227 -6.02 29.64 16.39
CA GLY A 227 -6.40 29.52 17.79
C GLY A 227 -7.81 30.03 18.07
N TYR A 228 -8.60 29.24 18.80
CA TYR A 228 -9.85 29.71 19.40
C TYR A 228 -9.56 30.41 20.75
N PRO A 229 -10.24 31.52 21.09
CA PRO A 229 -11.23 32.27 20.29
C PRO A 229 -10.63 33.39 19.43
N ALA A 230 -9.30 33.58 19.46
CA ALA A 230 -8.65 34.76 18.87
C ALA A 230 -8.84 34.87 17.34
N ASP A 231 -8.81 33.76 16.62
CA ASP A 231 -8.85 33.75 15.16
C ASP A 231 -10.27 33.56 14.58
N ALA A 232 -11.15 32.85 15.29
CA ALA A 232 -12.52 32.58 14.84
C ALA A 232 -13.41 31.97 15.93
N ASN A 233 -14.73 32.11 15.75
CA ASN A 233 -15.77 31.64 16.68
C ASN A 233 -16.47 30.34 16.26
N THR A 234 -16.15 29.80 15.08
CA THR A 234 -16.69 28.52 14.59
C THR A 234 -15.55 27.61 14.14
N PHE A 235 -15.76 26.29 14.21
CA PHE A 235 -14.77 25.31 13.76
C PHE A 235 -14.43 25.46 12.27
N GLU A 236 -15.45 25.69 11.42
CA GLU A 236 -15.26 25.86 9.98
C GLU A 236 -14.38 27.08 9.68
N SER A 237 -14.60 28.20 10.37
CA SER A 237 -13.77 29.40 10.23
C SER A 237 -12.34 29.18 10.72
N LEU A 238 -12.13 28.48 11.84
CA LEU A 238 -10.78 28.13 12.33
C LEU A 238 -10.02 27.25 11.34
N LEU A 239 -10.69 26.22 10.82
CA LEU A 239 -10.11 25.32 9.82
C LEU A 239 -9.72 26.07 8.55
N ASN A 240 -10.59 26.96 8.06
CA ASN A 240 -10.29 27.76 6.88
C ASN A 240 -9.11 28.74 7.12
N THR A 241 -9.05 29.38 8.29
CA THR A 241 -7.92 30.26 8.66
C THR A 241 -6.60 29.49 8.75
N ALA A 242 -6.60 28.31 9.39
CA ALA A 242 -5.41 27.46 9.48
C ALA A 242 -4.93 27.03 8.08
N ARG A 243 -5.86 26.63 7.19
CA ARG A 243 -5.53 26.27 5.82
C ARG A 243 -4.94 27.42 5.02
N GLN A 244 -5.53 28.61 5.11
CA GLN A 244 -5.00 29.80 4.44
C GLN A 244 -3.57 30.11 4.91
N ARG A 245 -3.27 29.94 6.20
CA ARG A 245 -1.91 30.14 6.75
C ARG A 245 -0.93 29.08 6.27
N ALA A 246 -1.36 27.81 6.14
CA ALA A 246 -0.54 26.75 5.56
C ALA A 246 -0.19 27.06 4.10
N GLU A 247 -1.18 27.46 3.29
CA GLU A 247 -0.98 27.82 1.87
C GLU A 247 -0.18 29.13 1.70
N ALA A 248 -0.27 30.06 2.65
CA ALA A 248 0.42 31.35 2.65
C ALA A 248 1.85 31.29 3.22
N THR A 249 2.35 30.10 3.58
CA THR A 249 3.72 29.90 4.04
C THR A 249 4.59 29.33 2.89
N PRO A 250 5.01 30.11 1.88
CA PRO A 250 6.05 29.66 0.96
C PRO A 250 7.44 30.02 1.52
N ALA A 251 8.30 29.01 1.70
CA ALA A 251 9.77 29.12 1.59
C ALA A 251 10.49 30.29 2.31
N ALA A 252 10.02 30.75 3.47
CA ALA A 252 10.67 31.80 4.25
C ALA A 252 11.69 31.22 5.24
N THR A 253 12.74 30.53 4.76
CA THR A 253 13.92 30.21 5.60
C THR A 253 15.26 30.34 4.86
N GLU A 254 15.29 30.78 3.59
CA GLU A 254 16.57 30.94 2.85
C GLU A 254 17.20 32.34 2.86
N GLU A 255 16.61 33.37 3.48
CA GLU A 255 17.18 34.74 3.48
C GLU A 255 17.69 35.31 4.82
N ALA A 256 17.75 34.52 5.90
CA ALA A 256 18.30 34.99 7.19
C ALA A 256 19.77 34.60 7.44
N SER A 257 20.57 34.41 6.37
CA SER A 257 22.00 34.10 6.44
C SER A 257 22.82 35.01 5.52
N SER A 258 22.82 36.32 5.78
CA SER A 258 23.92 37.19 5.36
C SER A 258 24.05 38.37 6.33
N PRO A 259 24.99 38.33 7.30
CA PRO A 259 25.34 39.51 8.07
C PRO A 259 26.28 40.38 7.25
N ALA A 260 25.86 41.63 7.03
CA ALA A 260 26.67 42.72 6.51
C ALA A 260 27.96 42.92 7.34
N PRO A 261 29.12 43.22 6.73
CA PRO A 261 30.30 43.63 7.48
C PRO A 261 30.13 45.06 8.00
N ALA A 262 30.34 45.20 9.31
CA ALA A 262 30.32 46.44 10.04
C ALA A 262 31.42 47.42 9.59
N VAL A 263 31.01 48.69 9.55
CA VAL A 263 31.82 49.90 9.47
C VAL A 263 32.82 49.95 10.64
N GLN A 264 34.09 50.19 10.35
CA GLN A 264 35.12 50.52 11.34
C GLN A 264 35.08 52.02 11.67
N PRO A 265 35.19 52.42 12.95
CA PRO A 265 35.61 53.76 13.31
C PRO A 265 37.08 53.77 13.80
N THR A 266 37.84 54.73 13.25
CA THR A 266 39.02 55.46 13.77
C THR A 266 39.97 54.77 14.75
#